data_AF-A0A2W4NP88-F1
#
_entry.id   AF-A0A2W4NP88-F1
#
_cell.length_a   1.000
_cell.length_b   1.000
_cell.length_c   1.000
_cell.angle_alpha   90.00
_cell.angle_beta   90.00
_cell.angle_gamma   90.00
#
_symmetry.space_group_name_H-M   'P 1'
#
loop_
_entity.id
_entity.type
_entity.pdbx_description
1 polymer ?
#
loop_
_entity_poly.entity_id
_entity_poly.type
_entity_poly.pdbx_seq_one_letter_code
_entity_poly.pdbx_strand_id
1 'polypeptide(L)'
;MIRSFLTIAFRILWRNKVTSFVNVFSLSLGITCFIFILLYVQHETSYDKFHENYDNLYRLEGDNYARLPPVIGEHIKERIPEITNVVHLSTHGLWDLTHRPEDNPENITYART
;
A
#
# COMPACT_ATOMS: atom_id res chain seq x y z
N MET A 1 1.02 -41.31 -26.26
CA MET A 1 1.92 -41.80 -25.18
C MET A 1 1.60 -41.16 -23.82
N ILE A 2 1.42 -39.84 -23.70
CA ILE A 2 1.05 -39.13 -22.44
C ILE A 2 -0.12 -39.78 -21.66
N ARG A 3 -1.16 -40.25 -22.38
CA ARG A 3 -2.33 -40.89 -21.75
C ARG A 3 -1.97 -42.12 -20.94
N SER A 4 -1.02 -42.93 -21.41
CA SER A 4 -0.59 -44.14 -20.70
C SER A 4 0.15 -43.79 -19.41
N PHE A 5 1.08 -42.84 -19.47
CA PHE A 5 1.81 -42.36 -18.29
C PHE A 5 0.89 -41.73 -17.24
N LEU A 6 -0.09 -40.90 -17.63
CA LEU A 6 -1.08 -40.36 -16.69
C LEU A 6 -1.87 -41.48 -15.99
N THR A 7 -2.30 -42.49 -16.75
CA THR A 7 -3.09 -43.60 -16.21
C THR A 7 -2.27 -44.44 -15.21
N ILE A 8 -0.99 -44.66 -15.51
CA ILE A 8 -0.05 -45.39 -14.64
C ILE A 8 0.21 -44.58 -13.35
N ALA A 9 0.47 -43.27 -13.46
CA ALA A 9 0.70 -42.40 -12.32
C ALA A 9 -0.52 -42.37 -11.37
N PHE A 10 -1.73 -42.23 -11.92
CA PHE A 10 -2.97 -42.27 -11.12
C PHE A 10 -3.15 -43.61 -10.39
N ARG A 11 -2.83 -44.73 -11.04
CA ARG A 11 -2.92 -46.06 -10.42
C ARG A 11 -1.93 -46.24 -9.27
N ILE A 12 -0.73 -45.67 -9.39
CA ILE A 12 0.32 -45.68 -8.36
C ILE A 12 -0.07 -44.79 -7.17
N LEU A 13 -0.55 -43.58 -7.44
CA LEU A 13 -1.08 -42.65 -6.43
C LEU A 13 -2.21 -43.29 -5.62
N TRP A 14 -3.15 -43.99 -6.28
CA TRP A 14 -4.26 -44.65 -5.62
C TRP A 14 -3.84 -45.89 -4.82
N ARG A 15 -2.77 -46.59 -5.23
CA ARG A 15 -2.24 -47.74 -4.49
C ARG A 15 -1.54 -47.30 -3.19
N ASN A 16 -0.85 -46.16 -3.22
CA ASN A 16 -0.08 -45.63 -2.11
C ASN A 16 -0.76 -44.38 -1.49
N LYS A 17 -1.99 -44.55 -0.97
CA LYS A 17 -2.86 -43.43 -0.57
C LYS A 17 -2.27 -42.52 0.52
N VAL A 18 -1.71 -43.10 1.57
CA VAL A 18 -1.25 -42.33 2.74
C VAL A 18 -0.04 -41.47 2.39
N THR A 19 0.98 -42.06 1.76
CA THR A 19 2.20 -41.34 1.37
C THR A 19 1.94 -40.31 0.27
N SER A 20 1.10 -40.66 -0.70
CA SER A 20 0.68 -39.72 -1.75
C SER A 20 -0.11 -38.54 -1.17
N PHE A 21 -1.00 -38.80 -0.21
CA PHE A 21 -1.76 -37.75 0.47
C PHE A 21 -0.84 -36.78 1.20
N VAL A 22 0.08 -37.28 2.02
CA VAL A 22 1.02 -36.43 2.77
C VAL A 22 1.90 -35.60 1.83
N ASN A 23 2.43 -36.19 0.75
CA ASN A 23 3.26 -35.47 -0.21
C ASN A 23 2.51 -34.38 -0.98
N VAL A 24 1.29 -34.67 -1.45
CA VAL A 24 0.48 -33.67 -2.16
C VAL A 24 -0.03 -32.59 -1.20
N PHE A 25 -0.36 -32.97 0.03
CA PHE A 25 -0.84 -32.05 1.06
C PHE A 25 0.24 -31.05 1.46
N SER A 26 1.46 -31.51 1.78
CA SER A 26 2.56 -30.61 2.16
C SER A 26 2.97 -29.68 1.02
N LEU A 27 3.03 -30.21 -0.21
CA LEU A 27 3.30 -29.40 -1.40
C LEU A 27 2.23 -28.30 -1.60
N SER A 28 0.96 -28.66 -1.46
CA SER A 28 -0.15 -27.72 -1.59
C SER A 28 -0.14 -26.68 -0.47
N LEU A 29 0.17 -27.09 0.76
CA LEU A 29 0.26 -26.20 1.92
C LEU A 29 1.38 -25.16 1.74
N GLY A 30 2.55 -25.59 1.27
CA GLY A 30 3.68 -24.71 1.00
C GLY A 30 3.38 -23.67 -0.08
N ILE A 31 2.77 -24.10 -1.19
CA ILE A 31 2.36 -23.20 -2.27
C ILE A 31 1.29 -22.22 -1.79
N THR A 32 0.30 -22.68 -1.02
CA THR A 32 -0.77 -21.82 -0.49
C THR A 32 -0.21 -20.74 0.42
N CYS A 33 0.67 -21.12 1.36
CA CYS A 33 1.32 -20.18 2.27
C CYS A 33 2.15 -19.14 1.51
N PHE A 34 2.93 -19.59 0.50
CA PHE A 34 3.71 -18.71 -0.35
C PHE A 34 2.84 -17.70 -1.11
N ILE A 35 1.72 -18.14 -1.68
CA ILE A 35 0.77 -17.26 -2.39
C ILE A 35 0.16 -16.24 -1.43
N PHE A 36 -0.22 -16.63 -0.22
CA PHE A 36 -0.75 -15.70 0.78
C PHE A 36 0.26 -14.62 1.17
N ILE A 37 1.53 -14.98 1.35
CA ILE A 37 2.59 -14.01 1.63
C ILE A 37 2.76 -13.06 0.44
N LEU A 38 2.77 -13.57 -0.80
CA LEU A 38 2.87 -12.72 -1.99
C LEU A 38 1.69 -11.75 -2.11
N LEU A 39 0.47 -12.23 -1.88
CA LEU A 39 -0.72 -11.38 -1.90
C LEU A 39 -0.67 -10.30 -0.81
N TYR A 40 -0.17 -10.65 0.38
CA TYR A 40 0.02 -9.70 1.46
C TYR A 40 1.03 -8.61 1.08
N VAL A 41 2.20 -9.01 0.57
CA VAL A 41 3.23 -8.05 0.11
C VAL A 41 2.72 -7.18 -1.04
N GLN A 42 1.98 -7.77 -1.99
CA GLN A 42 1.37 -7.03 -3.09
C GLN A 42 0.35 -6.01 -2.57
N HIS A 43 -0.44 -6.39 -1.56
CA HIS A 43 -1.41 -5.49 -0.95
C HIS A 43 -0.72 -4.32 -0.25
N GLU A 44 0.27 -4.58 0.60
CA GLU A 44 1.04 -3.55 1.33
C GLU A 44 1.76 -2.60 0.36
N THR A 45 2.45 -3.14 -0.65
CA THR A 45 3.19 -2.31 -1.62
C THR A 45 2.30 -1.55 -2.61
N SER A 46 1.04 -1.97 -2.77
CA SER A 46 0.05 -1.27 -3.59
C SER A 46 -0.66 -0.15 -2.83
N TYR A 47 -0.62 -0.14 -1.49
CA TYR A 47 -1.35 0.83 -0.67
C TYR A 47 -0.89 2.28 -0.89
N ASP A 48 0.40 2.50 -1.15
CA ASP A 48 0.91 3.86 -1.37
C ASP A 48 0.86 4.30 -2.85
N LYS A 49 0.33 3.46 -3.75
CA LYS A 49 0.40 3.68 -5.21
C LYS A 49 -0.94 4.02 -5.89
N PHE A 50 -1.95 4.45 -5.13
CA PHE A 50 -3.26 4.80 -5.71
C PHE A 50 -3.25 6.07 -6.59
N HIS A 51 -2.22 6.90 -6.50
CA HIS A 51 -2.12 8.16 -7.25
C HIS A 51 -1.27 7.99 -8.52
N GLU A 52 -1.72 8.57 -9.63
CA GLU A 52 -1.06 8.50 -10.95
C GLU A 52 0.39 9.06 -10.93
N ASN A 53 0.70 9.96 -10.00
CA ASN A 53 2.03 10.55 -9.79
C ASN A 53 2.64 10.20 -8.43
N TYR A 54 2.44 8.96 -7.93
CA TYR A 54 2.91 8.56 -6.61
C TYR A 54 4.45 8.69 -6.43
N ASP A 55 5.25 8.51 -7.49
CA ASP A 55 6.71 8.61 -7.42
C ASP A 55 7.21 10.03 -7.08
N ASN A 56 6.38 11.07 -7.30
CA ASN A 56 6.72 12.47 -7.03
C ASN A 56 6.00 13.04 -5.78
N LEU A 57 5.27 12.19 -5.05
CA LEU A 57 4.55 12.58 -3.84
C LEU A 57 5.41 12.28 -2.62
N TYR A 58 5.76 13.32 -1.86
CA TYR A 58 6.58 13.21 -0.66
C TYR A 58 5.82 13.77 0.55
N ARG A 59 5.89 13.06 1.68
CA ARG A 59 5.37 13.53 2.97
C ARG A 59 6.51 14.17 3.75
N LEU A 60 6.28 15.39 4.22
CA LEU A 60 7.22 16.07 5.10
C LEU A 60 7.01 15.57 6.54
N GLU A 61 8.06 15.03 7.14
CA GLU A 61 8.05 14.53 8.52
C GLU A 61 9.09 15.27 9.36
N GLY A 62 8.68 15.72 10.55
CA GLY A 62 9.60 16.07 11.62
C GLY A 62 9.91 14.82 12.46
N ASP A 63 10.98 14.87 13.25
CA ASP A 63 11.60 13.74 13.99
C ASP A 63 10.66 12.63 14.49
N ASN A 64 9.46 12.97 14.97
CA ASN A 64 8.49 11.99 15.47
C ASN A 64 7.05 12.18 14.95
N TYR A 65 6.80 13.20 14.12
CA TYR A 65 5.46 13.53 13.66
C TYR A 65 5.46 14.12 12.24
N ALA A 66 4.56 13.60 11.40
CA ALA A 66 4.18 14.24 10.13
C ALA A 66 3.21 15.42 10.37
N ARG A 67 3.58 16.32 11.30
CA ARG A 67 2.81 17.51 11.66
C ARG A 67 3.74 18.71 11.64
N LEU A 68 3.66 19.46 10.56
CA LEU A 68 4.41 20.71 10.39
C LEU A 68 3.41 21.88 10.38
N PRO A 69 3.78 23.05 10.95
CA PRO A 69 2.98 24.26 10.80
C PRO A 69 2.71 24.55 9.31
N PRO A 70 1.52 25.05 8.95
CA PRO A 70 1.16 25.28 7.55
C PRO A 70 2.12 26.23 6.82
N VAL A 71 2.65 27.21 7.55
CA VAL A 71 3.62 28.20 7.05
C VAL A 71 4.91 27.55 6.48
N ILE A 72 5.27 26.34 6.92
CA ILE A 72 6.44 25.63 6.41
C ILE A 72 6.27 25.27 4.92
N GLY A 73 5.05 24.95 4.48
CA GLY A 73 4.79 24.58 3.09
C GLY A 73 5.09 25.71 2.11
N GLU A 74 4.68 26.94 2.46
CA GLU A 74 4.92 28.14 1.65
C GLU A 74 6.42 28.48 1.59
N HIS A 75 7.11 28.48 2.73
CA HIS A 75 8.55 28.76 2.76
C HIS A 75 9.40 27.73 2.03
N ILE A 76 8.98 26.47 2.01
CA ILE A 76 9.66 25.42 1.24
C ILE A 76 9.53 25.70 -0.26
N LYS A 77 8.35 26.12 -0.72
CA LYS A 77 8.13 26.48 -2.13
C LYS A 77 8.97 27.70 -2.55
N GLU A 78 9.17 28.66 -1.65
CA GLU A 78 10.03 29.82 -1.89
C GLU A 78 11.52 29.47 -1.98
N ARG A 79 11.98 28.48 -1.22
CA ARG A 79 13.41 28.14 -1.10
C ARG A 79 13.86 26.98 -1.99
N ILE A 80 12.93 26.12 -2.42
CA ILE A 80 13.20 24.91 -3.19
C ILE A 80 12.30 24.95 -4.44
N PRO A 81 12.81 25.49 -5.56
CA PRO A 81 12.02 25.70 -6.78
C PRO A 81 11.61 24.39 -7.47
N GLU A 82 12.21 23.23 -7.12
CA GLU A 82 11.80 21.92 -7.63
C GLU A 82 10.41 21.48 -7.12
N ILE A 83 9.90 22.08 -6.05
CA ILE A 83 8.62 21.70 -5.44
C ILE A 83 7.48 22.46 -6.14
N THR A 84 6.73 21.74 -6.98
CA THR A 84 5.66 22.35 -7.81
C THR A 84 4.43 22.73 -6.98
N ASN A 85 3.98 21.83 -6.10
CA ASN A 85 2.77 22.00 -5.30
C ASN A 85 2.96 21.43 -3.89
N VAL A 86 2.33 22.09 -2.91
CA VAL A 86 2.28 21.66 -1.51
C VAL A 86 0.82 21.62 -1.09
N VAL A 87 0.44 20.57 -0.35
CA VAL A 87 -0.92 20.39 0.18
C VAL A 87 -0.82 20.12 1.67
N HIS A 88 -1.67 20.79 2.45
CA HIS A 88 -1.80 20.53 3.88
C HIS A 88 -2.95 19.56 4.14
N LEU A 89 -2.63 18.42 4.76
CA LEU A 89 -3.61 17.45 5.21
C LEU A 89 -3.95 17.75 6.68
N SER A 90 -5.08 18.43 6.91
CA SER A 90 -5.63 18.59 8.27
C SER A 90 -6.55 17.41 8.58
N THR A 91 -6.16 16.58 9.55
CA THR A 91 -7.00 15.49 10.07
C THR A 91 -8.07 15.98 11.05
N HIS A 92 -8.09 17.27 11.41
CA HIS A 92 -9.08 17.85 12.32
C HIS A 92 -10.22 18.51 11.55
N GLY A 93 -11.16 17.68 11.10
CA GLY A 93 -12.51 18.17 10.78
C GLY A 93 -13.24 18.58 12.07
N LEU A 94 -13.76 19.82 12.09
CA LEU A 94 -14.79 20.39 12.96
C LEU A 94 -14.42 21.20 14.22
N TRP A 95 -13.16 21.32 14.65
CA TRP A 95 -12.83 22.12 15.86
C TRP A 95 -11.95 23.36 15.64
N ASP A 96 -11.26 23.48 14.51
CA ASP A 96 -10.43 24.67 14.18
C ASP A 96 -11.22 25.80 13.50
N LEU A 97 -12.56 25.71 13.46
CA LEU A 97 -13.43 26.81 13.00
C LEU A 97 -13.67 27.88 14.07
N THR A 98 -13.03 27.82 15.24
CA THR A 98 -13.12 28.89 16.23
C THR A 98 -12.12 30.00 15.92
N HIS A 99 -12.56 30.91 15.03
CA HIS A 99 -12.22 32.34 15.00
C HIS A 99 -10.73 32.71 14.99
N ARG A 100 -10.16 32.80 13.77
CA ARG A 100 -9.22 33.89 13.41
C ARG A 100 -9.81 34.64 12.22
N PRO A 101 -10.19 35.92 12.37
CA PRO A 101 -10.92 36.67 11.33
C PRO A 101 -10.03 37.25 10.21
N GLU A 102 -8.80 36.75 10.00
CA GLU A 102 -7.84 37.36 9.06
C GLU A 102 -7.28 36.42 7.98
N ASP A 103 -7.57 35.11 7.99
CA ASP A 103 -6.92 34.20 7.04
C ASP A 103 -7.80 33.95 5.79
N ASN A 104 -7.28 34.43 4.65
CA ASN A 104 -7.86 34.43 3.30
C ASN A 104 -8.37 33.03 2.87
N PRO A 105 -9.65 32.88 2.47
CA PRO A 105 -10.27 31.58 2.17
C PRO A 105 -9.74 30.88 0.91
N GLU A 106 -8.90 31.54 0.10
CA GLU A 106 -8.43 31.00 -1.19
C GLU A 106 -7.28 29.99 -1.10
N ASN A 107 -6.58 29.89 0.04
CA ASN A 107 -5.37 29.06 0.15
C ASN A 107 -5.59 27.67 0.78
N ILE A 108 -6.81 27.32 1.14
CA ILE A 108 -7.09 26.05 1.84
C ILE A 108 -7.76 25.05 0.90
N THR A 109 -6.95 24.53 -0.02
CA THR A 109 -7.35 23.36 -0.82
C THR A 109 -7.22 22.12 0.05
N TYR A 110 -8.32 21.74 0.71
CA TYR A 110 -8.40 20.50 1.46
C TYR A 110 -8.50 19.32 0.48
N ALA A 111 -7.47 18.47 0.43
CA ALA A 111 -7.59 17.16 -0.21
C ALA A 111 -8.49 16.28 0.67
N ARG A 112 -9.70 15.99 0.18
CA ARG A 112 -10.61 14.99 0.75
C ARG A 112 -10.12 13.61 0.28
N THR A 113 -9.66 12.78 1.22
CA THR A 113 -9.59 11.32 1.02
C THR A 113 -10.98 10.71 1.09
#